data_AF-A0A349ESQ4-F1
#
_entry.id   AF-A0A349ESQ4-F1
#
_cell.length_a   1.000
_cell.length_b   1.000
_cell.length_c   1.000
_cell.angle_alpha   90.00
_cell.angle_beta   90.00
_cell.angle_gamma   90.00
#
_symmetry.space_group_name_H-M   'P 1'
#
loop_
_entity.id
_entity.type
_entity.pdbx_description
1 polymer ?
#
loop_
_entity_poly.entity_id
_entity_poly.type
_entity_poly.pdbx_seq_one_letter_code
_entity_poly.pdbx_strand_id
1 'polypeptide(L)' 'MTDKHKHTEECGHDHGHDHGEHEHGLVEVTIELEDEHIPALDETAAELTKELKQTWDRGAVVRLALSEFFSRRGKIT' A
#
# COMPACT_ATOMS: atom_id res chain seq x y z
N MET A 1 -9.44 51.58 -17.01
CA MET A 1 -10.18 50.94 -15.91
C MET A 1 -9.93 49.43 -16.04
N THR A 2 -8.70 48.94 -15.82
CA THR A 2 -8.21 48.31 -14.57
C THR A 2 -9.17 47.31 -13.94
N ASP A 3 -8.87 46.01 -14.06
CA ASP A 3 -8.65 45.04 -12.95
C ASP A 3 -8.23 43.68 -13.58
N LYS A 4 -6.96 43.27 -13.47
CA LYS A 4 -6.33 42.35 -12.49
C LYS A 4 -6.32 40.85 -12.87
N HIS A 5 -5.10 40.39 -13.16
CA HIS A 5 -4.45 39.11 -12.80
C HIS A 5 -5.30 38.02 -12.11
N LYS A 6 -5.17 36.77 -12.59
CA LYS A 6 -4.33 35.74 -11.93
C LYS A 6 -4.09 34.52 -12.81
N HIS A 7 -2.80 34.18 -12.94
CA HIS A 7 -2.24 32.91 -13.38
C HIS A 7 -2.46 31.90 -12.25
N THR A 8 -2.95 30.70 -12.56
CA THR A 8 -2.67 29.50 -11.76
C THR A 8 -2.55 28.33 -12.72
N GLU A 9 -1.29 27.99 -12.96
CA GLU A 9 -0.84 26.70 -13.47
C GLU A 9 -1.29 25.62 -12.48
N GLU A 10 -2.10 24.67 -12.94
CA GLU A 10 -2.26 23.40 -12.23
C GLU A 10 -1.78 22.29 -13.16
N CYS A 11 -0.47 22.07 -13.10
CA CYS A 11 0.21 20.88 -13.58
C CYS A 11 -0.21 19.71 -12.66
N GLY A 12 -1.30 19.03 -13.00
CA GLY A 12 -1.62 17.73 -12.43
C GLY A 12 -0.62 16.70 -12.96
N HIS A 13 0.50 16.52 -12.25
CA HIS A 13 1.45 15.46 -12.52
C HIS A 13 0.75 14.10 -12.37
N ASP A 14 0.47 13.48 -13.50
CA ASP A 14 0.35 12.05 -13.66
C ASP A 14 1.66 11.42 -13.13
N HIS A 15 1.60 10.86 -11.93
CA HIS A 15 2.63 9.96 -11.42
C HIS A 15 2.13 8.53 -11.59
N GLY A 16 2.02 8.10 -12.85
CA GLY A 16 2.21 6.71 -13.22
C GLY A 16 3.60 6.26 -12.75
N HIS A 17 3.66 5.71 -11.54
CA HIS A 17 4.83 5.00 -11.05
C HIS A 17 4.79 3.58 -11.62
N ASP A 18 5.03 3.50 -12.94
CA ASP A 18 5.38 2.27 -13.63
C ASP A 18 6.84 1.95 -13.28
N HIS A 19 7.03 1.21 -12.18
CA HIS A 19 8.29 0.51 -11.92
C HIS A 19 8.16 -0.88 -12.51
N GLY A 20 8.74 -1.04 -13.69
CA GLY A 20 8.93 -2.34 -14.31
C GLY A 20 9.83 -3.26 -13.47
N GLU A 21 9.68 -4.55 -13.76
CA GLU A 21 10.47 -5.69 -13.28
C GLU A 21 9.98 -6.42 -12.02
N HIS A 22 8.70 -6.79 -11.98
CA HIS A 22 8.21 -8.11 -11.52
C HIS A 22 6.78 -8.31 -12.06
N GLU A 23 6.63 -8.88 -13.26
CA GLU A 23 5.33 -9.13 -13.91
C GLU A 23 4.61 -10.36 -13.30
N HIS A 24 4.46 -10.37 -11.98
CA HIS A 24 3.48 -11.15 -11.26
C HIS A 24 2.58 -10.15 -10.54
N GLY A 25 1.59 -9.61 -11.26
CA GLY A 25 0.60 -8.72 -10.68
C GLY A 25 -0.10 -9.38 -9.47
N LEU A 26 -0.58 -8.56 -8.54
CA LEU A 26 -1.37 -9.05 -7.42
C LEU A 26 -2.66 -9.68 -7.94
N VAL A 27 -2.97 -10.89 -7.49
CA VAL A 27 -4.24 -11.57 -7.78
C VAL A 27 -5.21 -11.28 -6.64
N GLU A 28 -6.41 -10.82 -6.97
CA GLU A 28 -7.47 -10.62 -5.98
C GLU A 28 -7.90 -11.97 -5.40
N VAL A 29 -7.93 -12.05 -4.07
CA VAL A 29 -8.40 -13.22 -3.33
C VAL A 29 -9.33 -12.77 -2.20
N THR A 30 -10.33 -13.59 -1.89
CA THR A 30 -11.16 -13.42 -0.70
C THR A 30 -10.75 -14.45 0.33
N ILE A 31 -10.49 -13.98 1.56
CA ILE A 31 -10.18 -14.83 2.71
C ILE A 31 -11.12 -14.47 3.86
N GLU A 32 -11.47 -15.46 4.67
CA GLU A 32 -12.23 -15.26 5.90
C GLU A 32 -11.24 -15.11 7.06
N LEU A 33 -11.45 -14.08 7.89
CA LEU A 33 -10.66 -13.78 9.07
C LEU A 33 -11.59 -13.58 10.26
N GLU A 34 -11.14 -13.94 11.46
CA GLU A 34 -11.85 -13.61 12.70
C GLU A 34 -11.93 -12.09 12.89
N ASP A 35 -12.99 -11.62 13.55
CA ASP A 35 -13.28 -10.18 13.65
C ASP A 35 -12.16 -9.42 14.37
N GLU A 36 -11.52 -10.06 15.36
CA GLU A 36 -10.42 -9.49 16.14
C GLU A 36 -9.16 -9.22 15.30
N HIS A 37 -8.98 -9.91 14.17
CA HIS A 37 -7.84 -9.68 13.29
C HIS A 37 -7.98 -8.38 12.51
N ILE A 38 -9.20 -7.92 12.22
CA ILE A 38 -9.42 -6.70 11.43
C ILE A 38 -8.82 -5.45 12.12
N PRO A 39 -9.11 -5.14 13.39
CA PRO A 39 -8.51 -4.01 14.07
C PRO A 39 -6.99 -4.18 14.26
N ALA A 40 -6.50 -5.40 14.49
CA ALA A 40 -5.07 -5.65 14.60
C ALA A 40 -4.35 -5.33 13.27
N LEU A 41 -4.93 -5.70 12.13
CA LEU A 41 -4.41 -5.35 10.81
C LEU A 41 -4.42 -3.84 10.56
N ASP A 42 -5.47 -3.12 11.00
CA ASP A 42 -5.53 -1.66 10.90
C ASP A 42 -4.44 -0.98 11.74
N GLU A 43 -4.25 -1.44 12.99
CA GLU A 43 -3.24 -0.91 13.90
C GLU A 43 -1.84 -1.11 13.33
N THR A 44 -1.51 -2.34 12.93
CA THR A 44 -0.21 -2.66 12.32
C THR A 44 0.03 -1.85 11.04
N ALA A 45 -0.98 -1.68 10.18
CA ALA A 45 -0.85 -0.86 8.98
C ALA A 45 -0.55 0.61 9.32
N ALA A 46 -1.20 1.16 10.36
CA ALA A 46 -0.96 2.52 10.81
C ALA A 46 0.43 2.70 11.43
N GLU A 47 0.92 1.70 12.18
CA GLU A 47 2.29 1.69 12.73
C GLU A 47 3.34 1.65 11.62
N LEU A 48 3.26 0.68 10.72
CA LEU A 48 4.18 0.56 9.59
C LEU A 48 4.17 1.80 8.70
N THR A 49 3.00 2.43 8.53
CA THR A 49 2.89 3.68 7.79
C THR A 49 3.71 4.80 8.42
N LYS A 50 3.66 4.92 9.76
CA LYS A 50 4.43 5.92 10.49
C LYS A 50 5.92 5.63 10.47
N GLU A 51 6.29 4.37 10.71
CA GLU A 51 7.69 3.93 10.82
C GLU A 51 8.43 4.03 9.48
N LEU A 52 7.81 3.52 8.41
CA LEU A 52 8.43 3.42 7.09
C LEU A 52 8.14 4.63 6.19
N LYS A 53 7.27 5.54 6.64
CA LYS A 53 6.82 6.73 5.88
C LYS A 53 6.27 6.39 4.49
N GLN A 54 5.62 5.24 4.38
CA GLN A 54 4.96 4.74 3.17
C GLN A 54 3.54 4.36 3.52
N THR A 55 2.57 4.46 2.62
CA THR A 55 1.20 4.00 2.89
C THR A 55 1.15 2.48 2.99
N TRP A 56 0.60 1.97 4.09
CA TRP A 56 0.28 0.55 4.28
C TRP A 56 -1.21 0.36 4.46
N ASP A 57 -1.72 -0.73 3.88
CA ASP A 57 -3.11 -1.19 4.00
C ASP A 57 -3.14 -2.62 4.58
N ARG A 58 -4.34 -3.09 4.97
CA ARG A 58 -4.53 -4.44 5.53
C ARG A 58 -3.98 -5.54 4.63
N GLY A 59 -4.16 -5.41 3.31
CA GLY A 59 -3.67 -6.38 2.34
C GLY A 59 -2.14 -6.39 2.25
N ALA A 60 -1.47 -5.24 2.43
CA ALA A 60 -0.02 -5.18 2.57
C ALA A 60 0.46 -5.92 3.84
N VAL A 61 -0.22 -5.73 4.97
CA VAL A 61 0.09 -6.43 6.24
C VAL A 61 -0.13 -7.95 6.11
N VAL A 62 -1.25 -8.37 5.51
CA VAL A 62 -1.52 -9.80 5.25
C VAL A 62 -0.44 -10.41 4.37
N ARG A 63 -0.03 -9.73 3.29
CA ARG A 63 1.05 -10.21 2.41
C ARG A 63 2.39 -10.31 3.14
N LEU A 64 2.71 -9.35 4.01
CA LEU A 64 3.90 -9.41 4.85
C LEU A 64 3.87 -10.63 5.78
N ALA A 65 2.75 -10.84 6.48
CA ALA A 65 2.57 -11.98 7.38
C ALA A 65 2.67 -13.33 6.65
N LEU A 66 2.06 -13.45 5.46
CA LEU A 66 2.18 -14.63 4.61
C LEU A 66 3.63 -14.86 4.16
N SER A 67 4.33 -13.80 3.76
CA SER A 67 5.73 -13.88 3.36
C SER A 67 6.59 -14.38 4.51
N GLU A 68 6.47 -13.80 5.71
CA GLU A 68 7.18 -14.29 6.89
C GLU A 68 6.87 -15.76 7.21
N PHE A 69 5.59 -16.13 7.19
CA PHE A 69 5.14 -17.49 7.48
C PHE A 69 5.76 -18.51 6.51
N PHE A 70 5.79 -18.20 5.22
CA PHE A 70 6.36 -19.09 4.20
C PHE A 70 7.89 -19.07 4.17
N SER A 71 8.53 -17.93 4.42
CA SER A 71 10.00 -17.83 4.53
C SER A 71 10.52 -18.68 5.67
N ARG A 72 9.87 -18.66 6.84
CA ARG A 72 10.22 -19.54 7.98
C ARG A 72 10.11 -21.03 7.66
N ARG A 73 9.32 -21.40 6.65
CA ARG A 73 9.13 -22.79 6.19
C ARG A 73 9.94 -23.13 4.94
N GLY A 74 10.79 -22.23 4.45
CA GLY A 74 11.60 -22.41 3.25
C GLY A 74 10.76 -22.59 1.97
N LYS A 75 9.55 -22.00 1.93
CA LYS A 75 8.63 -22.08 0.78
C LYS A 75 8.76 -20.90 -0.17
N ILE A 76 9.19 -19.75 0.35
CA ILE A 76 9.50 -18.53 -0.37
C ILE A 76 10.88 -18.08 0.13
N THR A 77 11.74 -17.57 -0.74
CA THR A 77 13.09 -17.07 -0.43
C THR A 77 13.25 -15.67 -1.00
#